data_AF-A0AB73M9M3-F1
#
_entry.id   AF-A0AB73M9M3-F1
#
_cell.length_a   1.000
_cell.length_b   1.000
_cell.length_c   1.000
_cell.angle_alpha   90.00
_cell.angle_beta   90.00
_cell.angle_gamma   90.00
#
_symmetry.space_group_name_H-M   'P 1'
#
loop_
_entity.id
_entity.type
_entity.pdbx_description
1 polymer ?
#
loop_
_entity_poly.entity_id
_entity_poly.type
_entity_poly.pdbx_seq_one_letter_code
_entity_poly.pdbx_strand_id
1 'polypeptide(L)'
;MEKIRLGVYAFGVVIVGILVFTLSKSWFILDRGVELVESGSSKEEPPTPADRSGDLLDHSVILWERYLFYPFELSRETVAGHRKNLNHARNLTVIDLESGNHRKLFNRNVYIWDYFTGIGKEREIRETTEEVELDSVLVSGISTGKNLILIGMTEDTNKDGFLNQRDRKQVFVYNPIGATLVGILPRKYSLEKFLPSSGKEKLVMVVSLEKGKEESKKKKSPAVVSKLPEITFYIYDIRSGRGILIERP
;
A
#
# COMPACT_ATOMS: atom_id res chain seq x y z
N MET A 1 -5.17 -36.82 -46.82
CA MET A 1 -4.51 -36.63 -45.51
C MET A 1 -4.14 -35.18 -45.21
N GLU A 2 -3.86 -34.32 -46.20
CA GLU A 2 -3.46 -32.92 -45.98
C GLU A 2 -4.57 -32.02 -45.43
N LYS A 3 -5.82 -32.18 -45.88
CA LYS A 3 -6.96 -31.38 -45.39
C LYS A 3 -7.26 -31.57 -43.89
N ILE A 4 -7.04 -32.78 -43.38
CA ILE A 4 -7.21 -33.11 -41.95
C ILE A 4 -6.08 -32.48 -41.13
N ARG A 5 -4.84 -32.49 -41.64
CA ARG A 5 -3.70 -31.82 -40.99
C ARG A 5 -3.91 -30.31 -40.90
N LEU A 6 -4.42 -29.68 -41.97
CA LEU A 6 -4.75 -28.25 -41.97
C LEU A 6 -5.79 -27.90 -40.90
N GLY A 7 -6.82 -28.75 -40.74
CA GLY A 7 -7.85 -28.57 -39.70
C GLY A 7 -7.29 -28.68 -38.28
N VAL A 8 -6.36 -29.62 -38.03
CA VAL A 8 -5.70 -29.78 -36.73
C VAL A 8 -4.80 -28.59 -36.41
N TYR A 9 -4.06 -28.06 -37.39
CA TYR A 9 -3.24 -26.85 -37.19
C TYR A 9 -4.09 -25.62 -36.91
N ALA A 10 -5.20 -25.43 -37.63
CA ALA A 10 -6.13 -24.32 -37.38
C ALA A 10 -6.74 -24.39 -35.97
N PHE A 11 -7.14 -25.59 -35.53
CA PHE A 11 -7.67 -25.80 -34.18
C PHE A 11 -6.62 -25.54 -33.09
N GLY A 12 -5.37 -25.96 -33.32
CA GLY A 12 -4.26 -25.67 -32.42
C GLY A 12 -4.01 -24.17 -32.24
N VAL A 13 -4.02 -23.39 -33.34
CA VAL A 13 -3.85 -21.93 -33.28
C VAL A 13 -4.99 -21.26 -32.50
N VAL A 14 -6.23 -21.72 -32.65
CA VAL A 14 -7.37 -21.19 -31.90
C VAL A 14 -7.23 -21.47 -30.41
N ILE A 15 -6.84 -22.68 -30.02
CA ILE A 15 -6.60 -23.02 -28.61
C ILE A 15 -5.48 -22.17 -28.01
N VAL A 16 -4.36 -22.02 -28.72
CA VAL A 16 -3.25 -21.17 -28.28
C VAL A 16 -3.71 -19.72 -28.15
N GLY A 17 -4.49 -19.20 -29.10
CA GLY A 17 -5.06 -17.85 -29.04
C GLY A 17 -5.97 -17.65 -27.83
N ILE A 18 -6.84 -18.61 -27.52
CA ILE A 18 -7.70 -18.57 -26.32
C ILE A 18 -6.85 -18.61 -25.05
N LEU A 19 -5.85 -19.49 -24.97
CA LEU A 19 -4.94 -19.57 -23.81
C LEU A 19 -4.17 -18.26 -23.60
N VAL A 20 -3.62 -17.68 -24.66
CA VAL A 20 -2.93 -16.37 -24.57
C VAL A 20 -3.91 -15.28 -24.15
N PHE A 21 -5.14 -15.29 -24.67
CA PHE A 21 -6.15 -14.30 -24.31
C PHE A 21 -6.64 -14.45 -22.86
N THR A 22 -6.87 -15.67 -22.38
CA THR A 22 -7.31 -15.91 -20.99
C THR A 22 -6.20 -15.64 -20.00
N LEU A 23 -4.95 -16.03 -20.30
CA LEU A 23 -3.79 -15.69 -19.48
C LEU A 23 -3.49 -14.20 -19.49
N SER A 24 -3.62 -13.53 -20.64
CA SER A 24 -3.43 -12.08 -20.77
C SER A 24 -4.52 -11.30 -20.02
N LYS A 25 -5.79 -11.70 -20.11
CA LYS A 25 -6.86 -11.09 -19.32
C LYS A 25 -6.70 -11.38 -17.83
N SER A 26 -6.27 -12.58 -17.45
CA SER A 26 -5.98 -12.92 -16.06
C SER A 26 -4.89 -11.99 -15.51
N TRP A 27 -3.78 -11.83 -16.22
CA TRP A 27 -2.72 -10.86 -15.89
C TRP A 27 -3.21 -9.41 -15.83
N PHE A 28 -4.12 -9.02 -16.74
CA PHE A 28 -4.64 -7.66 -16.77
C PHE A 28 -5.60 -7.35 -15.60
N ILE A 29 -6.31 -8.36 -15.08
CA ILE A 29 -7.14 -8.23 -13.89
C ILE A 29 -6.27 -8.27 -12.62
N LEU A 30 -5.19 -9.04 -12.64
CA LEU A 30 -4.22 -9.19 -11.55
C LEU A 30 -3.46 -7.88 -11.23
N ASP A 31 -3.24 -7.00 -12.21
CA ASP A 31 -2.45 -5.76 -12.05
C ASP A 31 -3.32 -4.52 -11.77
N ARG A 32 -4.64 -4.68 -11.66
CA ARG A 32 -5.55 -3.56 -11.38
C ARG A 32 -5.56 -3.23 -9.90
N GLY A 33 -4.89 -2.13 -9.56
CA GLY A 33 -4.97 -1.50 -8.24
C GLY A 33 -6.33 -0.83 -7.98
N VAL A 34 -6.32 0.17 -7.11
CA VAL A 34 -7.54 0.89 -6.67
C VAL A 34 -7.94 1.92 -7.72
N GLU A 35 -9.12 1.74 -8.31
CA GLU A 35 -9.66 2.69 -9.28
C GLU A 35 -9.96 4.06 -8.63
N LEU A 36 -9.49 5.12 -9.27
CA LEU A 36 -9.83 6.49 -8.91
C LEU A 36 -11.20 6.85 -9.48
N VAL A 37 -12.27 6.36 -8.86
CA VAL A 37 -13.62 6.86 -9.19
C VAL A 37 -13.74 8.28 -8.64
N GLU A 38 -13.83 9.28 -9.53
CA GLU A 38 -14.24 10.63 -9.12
C GLU A 38 -15.58 10.50 -8.40
N SER A 39 -15.67 11.04 -7.18
CA SER A 39 -16.91 11.07 -6.41
C SER A 39 -17.92 12.03 -7.04
N GLY A 40 -18.37 11.71 -8.24
CA GLY A 40 -19.46 12.34 -8.96
C GLY A 40 -20.62 11.36 -9.00
N SER A 41 -21.56 11.54 -8.07
CA SER A 41 -22.98 11.16 -8.17
C SER A 41 -23.34 10.23 -9.35
N SER A 42 -23.20 8.93 -9.17
CA SER A 42 -24.00 7.96 -9.91
C SER A 42 -24.71 7.07 -8.91
N LYS A 43 -26.04 7.02 -9.03
CA LYS A 43 -26.91 6.04 -8.36
C LYS A 43 -26.45 4.64 -8.77
N GLU A 44 -25.50 4.06 -8.04
CA GLU A 44 -25.37 2.61 -7.99
C GLU A 44 -26.41 2.10 -7.01
N GLU A 45 -27.31 1.25 -7.51
CA GLU A 45 -28.19 0.46 -6.67
C GLU A 45 -27.35 -0.31 -5.65
N PRO A 46 -27.76 -0.37 -4.37
CA PRO A 46 -26.99 -1.07 -3.35
C PRO A 46 -26.92 -2.55 -3.71
N PRO A 47 -25.73 -3.12 -3.96
CA PRO A 47 -25.61 -4.56 -4.15
C PRO A 47 -26.02 -5.26 -2.85
N THR A 48 -26.79 -6.33 -2.98
CA THR A 48 -27.50 -7.03 -1.90
C THR A 48 -26.56 -7.49 -0.77
N PRO A 49 -27.00 -7.48 0.52
CA PRO A 49 -26.12 -7.58 1.68
C PRO A 49 -25.61 -9.00 2.04
N ALA A 50 -25.80 -10.00 1.18
CA ALA A 50 -25.91 -11.38 1.65
C ALA A 50 -24.59 -12.14 1.89
N ASP A 51 -23.41 -11.65 1.49
CA ASP A 51 -22.17 -12.47 1.56
C ASP A 51 -20.94 -11.78 2.17
N ARG A 52 -21.09 -10.63 2.82
CA ARG A 52 -19.94 -9.83 3.31
C ARG A 52 -19.44 -10.21 4.71
N SER A 53 -20.16 -11.00 5.50
CA SER A 53 -19.80 -11.21 6.91
C SER A 53 -18.57 -12.09 7.14
N GLY A 54 -18.30 -13.06 6.25
CA GLY A 54 -17.10 -13.91 6.34
C GLY A 54 -15.82 -13.16 5.96
N ASP A 55 -15.85 -12.46 4.82
CA ASP A 55 -14.73 -11.69 4.25
C ASP A 55 -14.28 -10.54 5.19
N LEU A 56 -15.19 -10.00 6.00
CA LEU A 56 -14.91 -8.91 6.94
C LEU A 56 -14.10 -9.32 8.17
N LEU A 57 -14.31 -10.54 8.68
CA LEU A 57 -13.60 -11.02 9.86
C LEU A 57 -12.13 -11.28 9.54
N ASP A 58 -11.87 -11.92 8.39
CA ASP A 58 -10.54 -12.36 7.97
C ASP A 58 -9.61 -11.19 7.57
N HIS A 59 -10.18 -10.03 7.26
CA HIS A 59 -9.43 -8.85 6.80
C HIS A 59 -9.46 -7.69 7.79
N SER A 60 -10.05 -7.86 8.97
CA SER A 60 -10.01 -6.87 10.03
C SER A 60 -8.86 -7.14 11.02
N VAL A 61 -8.46 -6.12 11.77
CA VAL A 61 -7.50 -6.29 12.86
C VAL A 61 -7.91 -5.46 14.07
N ILE A 62 -7.86 -6.07 15.25
CA ILE A 62 -8.05 -5.38 16.51
C ILE A 62 -6.67 -5.03 17.06
N LEU A 63 -6.42 -3.74 17.25
CA LEU A 63 -5.18 -3.23 17.82
C LEU A 63 -5.44 -2.64 19.20
N TRP A 64 -4.49 -2.87 20.11
CA TRP A 64 -4.55 -2.43 21.51
C TRP A 64 -5.82 -2.84 22.26
N GLU A 65 -6.43 -3.96 21.84
CA GLU A 65 -7.67 -4.53 22.42
C GLU A 65 -8.87 -3.56 22.44
N ARG A 66 -8.80 -2.45 21.70
CA ARG A 66 -9.79 -1.38 21.73
C ARG A 66 -10.19 -0.86 20.36
N TYR A 67 -9.29 -0.88 19.39
CA TYR A 67 -9.56 -0.27 18.09
C TYR A 67 -9.63 -1.33 17.02
N LEU A 68 -10.82 -1.50 16.42
CA LEU A 68 -11.01 -2.34 15.25
C LEU A 68 -10.70 -1.51 14.00
N PHE A 69 -9.71 -1.96 13.24
CA PHE A 69 -9.40 -1.44 11.92
C PHE A 69 -10.02 -2.37 10.90
N TYR A 70 -10.86 -1.81 10.02
CA TYR A 70 -11.50 -2.56 8.97
C TYR A 70 -11.23 -1.91 7.60
N PRO A 71 -10.89 -2.71 6.58
CA PRO A 71 -10.70 -2.22 5.23
C PRO A 71 -12.05 -1.96 4.55
N PHE A 72 -12.14 -0.85 3.83
CA PHE A 72 -13.27 -0.50 2.99
C PHE A 72 -12.95 -0.81 1.54
N GLU A 73 -13.86 -1.49 0.84
CA GLU A 73 -13.73 -1.93 -0.57
C GLU A 73 -12.34 -2.50 -0.87
N LEU A 74 -12.04 -3.70 -0.35
CA LEU A 74 -10.80 -4.41 -0.66
C LEU A 74 -10.58 -4.48 -2.18
N SER A 75 -9.48 -3.90 -2.66
CA SER A 75 -9.03 -4.16 -4.02
C SER A 75 -8.58 -5.62 -4.05
N ARG A 76 -9.35 -6.47 -4.72
CA ARG A 76 -9.03 -7.90 -4.88
C ARG A 76 -7.87 -8.05 -5.86
N GLU A 77 -6.70 -7.61 -5.43
CA GLU A 77 -5.45 -7.91 -6.10
C GLU A 77 -4.96 -9.26 -5.54
N THR A 78 -4.95 -10.30 -6.37
CA THR A 78 -4.26 -11.55 -6.05
C THR A 78 -2.75 -11.35 -6.25
N VAL A 79 -2.13 -10.52 -5.41
CA VAL A 79 -0.67 -10.39 -5.40
C VAL A 79 -0.08 -11.61 -4.69
N ALA A 80 0.97 -12.19 -5.29
CA ALA A 80 1.82 -13.17 -4.62
C ALA A 80 2.72 -12.42 -3.60
N GLY A 81 2.46 -12.63 -2.32
CA GLY A 81 3.20 -12.02 -1.21
C GLY A 81 2.50 -12.23 0.13
N HIS A 82 3.23 -12.02 1.23
CA HIS A 82 2.69 -12.13 2.60
C HIS A 82 1.56 -11.11 2.79
N ARG A 83 0.32 -11.59 2.96
CA ARG A 83 -0.86 -10.73 3.15
C ARG A 83 -0.99 -10.37 4.62
N LYS A 84 -0.92 -9.09 4.95
CA LYS A 84 -1.50 -8.58 6.21
C LYS A 84 -2.93 -8.14 5.98
N ASN A 85 -3.76 -8.24 7.02
CA ASN A 85 -5.22 -8.10 6.93
C ASN A 85 -5.70 -6.78 6.31
N LEU A 86 -4.95 -5.68 6.48
CA LEU A 86 -5.33 -4.34 6.00
C LEU A 86 -4.76 -3.96 4.62
N ASN A 87 -3.97 -4.83 3.99
CA ASN A 87 -3.31 -4.51 2.72
C ASN A 87 -4.34 -4.47 1.56
N HIS A 88 -4.01 -3.73 0.51
CA HIS A 88 -4.80 -3.52 -0.71
C HIS A 88 -6.18 -2.88 -0.51
N ALA A 89 -6.42 -2.30 0.67
CA ALA A 89 -7.67 -1.61 0.96
C ALA A 89 -7.76 -0.26 0.22
N ARG A 90 -8.96 0.10 -0.27
CA ARG A 90 -9.27 1.43 -0.84
C ARG A 90 -9.36 2.53 0.21
N ASN A 91 -9.65 2.12 1.43
CA ASN A 91 -9.64 2.95 2.61
C ASN A 91 -9.64 2.08 3.85
N LEU A 92 -9.45 2.70 5.00
CA LEU A 92 -9.58 2.06 6.30
C LEU A 92 -10.57 2.85 7.14
N THR A 93 -11.37 2.16 7.91
CA THR A 93 -12.19 2.77 8.95
C THR A 93 -11.78 2.18 10.29
N VAL A 94 -11.79 3.05 11.30
CA VAL A 94 -11.50 2.67 12.68
C VAL A 94 -12.78 2.76 13.49
N ILE A 95 -13.04 1.72 14.27
CA ILE A 95 -14.11 1.68 15.27
C ILE A 95 -13.46 1.59 16.65
N ASP A 96 -13.80 2.50 17.54
CA ASP A 96 -13.50 2.37 18.96
C ASP A 96 -14.50 1.40 19.59
N LEU A 97 -14.03 0.23 20.02
CA LEU A 97 -14.88 -0.83 20.58
C LEU A 97 -15.47 -0.46 21.94
N GLU A 98 -14.87 0.51 22.64
CA GLU A 98 -15.39 0.98 23.93
C GLU A 98 -16.59 1.92 23.73
N SER A 99 -16.52 2.82 22.76
CA SER A 99 -17.55 3.84 22.52
C SER A 99 -18.50 3.54 21.36
N GLY A 100 -18.16 2.59 20.49
CA GLY A 100 -18.87 2.30 19.24
C GLY A 100 -18.67 3.33 18.13
N ASN A 101 -17.90 4.40 18.38
CA ASN A 101 -17.69 5.46 17.41
C ASN A 101 -16.79 4.98 16.25
N HIS A 102 -17.21 5.26 15.02
CA HIS A 102 -16.48 4.90 13.81
C HIS A 102 -16.02 6.14 13.04
N ARG A 103 -14.91 6.03 12.32
CA ARG A 103 -14.37 7.10 11.48
C ARG A 103 -13.52 6.58 10.33
N LYS A 104 -13.73 7.14 9.14
CA LYS A 104 -12.91 6.88 7.96
C LYS A 104 -11.54 7.54 8.14
N LEU A 105 -10.45 6.82 7.86
CA LEU A 105 -9.10 7.33 8.03
C LEU A 105 -8.72 8.33 6.95
N PHE A 106 -9.09 8.06 5.70
CA PHE A 106 -8.74 8.91 4.56
C PHE A 106 -10.00 9.49 3.91
N ASN A 107 -9.97 10.79 3.63
CA ASN A 107 -11.07 11.45 2.90
C ASN A 107 -11.13 11.06 1.41
N ARG A 108 -10.00 10.64 0.84
CA ARG A 108 -9.86 10.19 -0.56
C ARG A 108 -9.56 8.69 -0.61
N ASN A 109 -9.66 8.11 -1.80
CA ASN A 109 -9.20 6.74 -2.04
C ASN A 109 -7.69 6.67 -1.79
N VAL A 110 -7.26 5.60 -1.16
CA VAL A 110 -5.87 5.25 -0.89
C VAL A 110 -5.68 3.79 -1.25
N TYR A 111 -4.51 3.40 -1.69
CA TYR A 111 -4.13 2.00 -1.76
C TYR A 111 -3.18 1.69 -0.62
N ILE A 112 -3.65 0.92 0.37
CA ILE A 112 -2.83 0.53 1.53
C ILE A 112 -1.85 -0.57 1.11
N TRP A 113 -0.56 -0.29 1.16
CA TRP A 113 0.48 -1.25 0.81
C TRP A 113 0.85 -2.15 1.98
N ASP A 114 1.11 -1.55 3.14
CA ASP A 114 1.55 -2.27 4.33
C ASP A 114 1.29 -1.42 5.60
N TYR A 115 1.34 -2.06 6.77
CA TYR A 115 1.23 -1.41 8.06
C TYR A 115 2.04 -2.12 9.14
N PHE A 116 2.37 -1.39 10.20
CA PHE A 116 2.96 -1.98 11.40
C PHE A 116 2.64 -1.17 12.65
N THR A 117 2.73 -1.85 13.79
CA THR A 117 2.70 -1.24 15.12
C THR A 117 4.01 -1.56 15.82
N GLY A 118 4.61 -0.59 16.49
CA GLY A 118 5.89 -0.76 17.18
C GLY A 118 5.74 -1.30 18.59
N ILE A 119 4.70 -2.09 18.85
CA ILE A 119 4.63 -2.92 20.05
C ILE A 119 5.45 -4.17 19.75
N GLY A 120 6.73 -4.12 20.11
CA GLY A 120 7.44 -5.35 20.41
C GLY A 120 6.76 -6.01 21.60
N LYS A 121 6.29 -7.25 21.43
CA LYS A 121 6.31 -8.33 22.43
C LYS A 121 5.62 -9.56 21.86
N GLU A 122 6.32 -10.70 21.87
CA GLU A 122 6.12 -11.71 22.92
C GLU A 122 4.64 -12.08 23.08
N ARG A 123 4.09 -12.79 22.09
CA ARG A 123 3.22 -13.93 22.36
C ARG A 123 3.77 -15.11 21.60
N GLU A 124 4.23 -16.11 22.35
CA GLU A 124 4.40 -17.48 21.89
C GLU A 124 3.15 -17.89 21.12
N ILE A 125 3.30 -18.21 19.83
CA ILE A 125 2.53 -19.27 19.21
C ILE A 125 3.53 -20.11 18.42
N ARG A 126 3.69 -21.34 18.90
CA ARG A 126 4.28 -22.47 18.19
C ARG A 126 3.70 -22.52 16.78
N GLU A 127 4.50 -22.23 15.76
CA GLU A 127 4.33 -22.78 14.42
C GLU A 127 5.60 -22.50 13.60
N THR A 128 6.25 -23.61 13.22
CA THR A 128 7.25 -23.84 12.17
C THR A 128 8.40 -22.83 11.94
N THR A 129 9.61 -23.30 12.25
CA THR A 129 10.93 -22.64 12.32
C THR A 129 11.51 -22.07 11.01
N GLU A 130 10.72 -21.74 9.99
CA GLU A 130 11.28 -21.21 8.71
C GLU A 130 10.70 -19.85 8.26
N GLU A 131 9.68 -19.33 8.93
CA GLU A 131 8.95 -18.12 8.46
C GLU A 131 9.31 -16.81 9.17
N VAL A 132 10.22 -16.83 10.14
CA VAL A 132 10.53 -15.66 11.01
C VAL A 132 11.65 -14.76 10.45
N GLU A 133 12.46 -15.23 9.49
CA GLU A 133 13.73 -14.56 9.16
C GLU A 133 13.60 -13.32 8.25
N LEU A 134 12.53 -13.18 7.45
CA LEU A 134 12.39 -12.02 6.55
C LEU A 134 11.52 -10.89 7.15
N ASP A 135 10.48 -11.23 7.90
CA ASP A 135 9.57 -10.26 8.53
C ASP A 135 10.17 -9.61 9.80
N SER A 136 11.07 -10.31 10.48
CA SER A 136 11.76 -9.77 11.65
C SER A 136 12.79 -8.69 11.29
N VAL A 137 13.34 -8.70 10.07
CA VAL A 137 14.47 -7.82 9.70
C VAL A 137 14.04 -6.39 9.36
N LEU A 138 12.82 -6.19 8.86
CA LEU A 138 12.33 -4.85 8.48
C LEU A 138 11.72 -4.05 9.64
N VAL A 139 11.28 -4.72 10.71
CA VAL A 139 10.46 -4.11 11.77
C VAL A 139 10.99 -4.36 13.19
N SER A 140 11.98 -5.25 13.38
CA SER A 140 12.61 -5.42 14.70
C SER A 140 13.34 -4.14 15.11
N GLY A 141 12.88 -3.53 16.21
CA GLY A 141 13.51 -2.37 16.85
C GLY A 141 12.72 -1.07 16.78
N ILE A 142 11.79 -0.89 15.83
CA ILE A 142 11.03 0.37 15.72
C ILE A 142 9.87 0.37 16.71
N SER A 143 10.00 1.11 17.81
CA SER A 143 8.90 1.34 18.74
C SER A 143 8.10 2.58 18.35
N THR A 144 6.80 2.44 18.10
CA THR A 144 5.90 3.54 17.68
C THR A 144 4.93 3.94 18.79
N GLY A 145 5.07 3.34 19.98
CA GLY A 145 4.14 3.51 21.10
C GLY A 145 2.73 3.01 20.74
N LYS A 146 1.73 3.86 20.91
CA LYS A 146 0.33 3.59 20.52
C LYS A 146 -0.03 4.15 19.15
N ASN A 147 0.95 4.35 18.26
CA ASN A 147 0.70 4.87 16.91
C ASN A 147 0.76 3.72 15.89
N LEU A 148 -0.18 3.72 14.95
CA LEU A 148 -0.18 2.85 13.78
C LEU A 148 0.56 3.54 12.64
N ILE A 149 1.49 2.85 12.01
CA ILE A 149 2.16 3.32 10.80
C ILE A 149 1.51 2.65 9.60
N LEU A 150 1.06 3.47 8.65
CA LEU A 150 0.45 3.04 7.40
C LEU A 150 1.34 3.46 6.23
N ILE A 151 1.56 2.55 5.31
CA ILE A 151 2.21 2.82 4.01
C ILE A 151 1.12 2.73 2.96
N GLY A 152 0.97 3.77 2.15
CA GLY A 152 -0.03 3.75 1.09
C GLY A 152 0.18 4.80 0.02
N MET A 153 -0.57 4.66 -1.06
CA MET A 153 -0.51 5.50 -2.25
C MET A 153 -1.81 6.29 -2.34
N THR A 154 -1.70 7.60 -2.55
CA THR A 154 -2.86 8.51 -2.57
C THR A 154 -3.02 9.27 -3.88
N GLU A 155 -1.99 9.24 -4.73
CA GLU A 155 -1.94 9.93 -6.01
C GLU A 155 -1.47 8.92 -7.06
N ASP A 156 -2.20 8.87 -8.17
CA ASP A 156 -1.82 8.10 -9.35
C ASP A 156 -0.71 8.88 -10.07
N THR A 157 0.52 8.51 -9.76
CA THR A 157 1.73 9.12 -10.30
C THR A 157 2.07 8.61 -11.69
N ASN A 158 1.63 7.39 -12.01
CA ASN A 158 1.87 6.76 -13.29
C ASN A 158 0.82 7.14 -14.37
N LYS A 159 -0.30 7.74 -13.95
CA LYS A 159 -1.45 8.21 -14.75
C LYS A 159 -2.20 7.09 -15.48
N ASP A 160 -2.27 5.90 -14.93
CA ASP A 160 -3.01 4.75 -15.48
C ASP A 160 -4.48 4.69 -15.03
N GLY A 161 -4.90 5.59 -14.13
CA GLY A 161 -6.24 5.66 -13.56
C GLY A 161 -6.44 4.83 -12.29
N PHE A 162 -5.41 4.13 -11.83
CA PHE A 162 -5.42 3.25 -10.67
C PHE A 162 -4.30 3.61 -9.69
N LEU A 163 -4.56 3.45 -8.39
CA LEU A 163 -3.54 3.49 -7.35
C LEU A 163 -2.99 2.07 -7.16
N ASN A 164 -1.71 1.85 -7.43
CA ASN A 164 -1.06 0.55 -7.34
C ASN A 164 0.37 0.64 -6.79
N GLN A 165 1.05 -0.50 -6.67
CA GLN A 165 2.42 -0.61 -6.16
C GLN A 165 3.49 0.19 -6.93
N ARG A 166 3.19 0.62 -8.17
CA ARG A 166 4.06 1.45 -9.01
C ARG A 166 3.93 2.93 -8.66
N ASP A 167 2.91 3.33 -7.90
CA ASP A 167 2.72 4.70 -7.48
C ASP A 167 3.56 5.10 -6.28
N ARG A 168 3.71 6.42 -6.10
CA ARG A 168 4.48 6.99 -5.00
C ARG A 168 3.96 6.53 -3.64
N LYS A 169 4.82 5.82 -2.91
CA LYS A 169 4.57 5.34 -1.55
C LYS A 169 4.70 6.49 -0.55
N GLN A 170 3.64 6.77 0.17
CA GLN A 170 3.60 7.72 1.27
C GLN A 170 3.51 6.99 2.62
N VAL A 171 3.95 7.66 3.68
CA VAL A 171 3.88 7.15 5.05
C VAL A 171 2.94 8.03 5.86
N PHE A 172 2.06 7.38 6.60
CA PHE A 172 1.11 8.04 7.50
C PHE A 172 1.27 7.50 8.92
N VAL A 173 1.18 8.39 9.88
CA VAL A 173 1.15 8.07 11.31
C VAL A 173 -0.25 8.34 11.82
N TYR A 174 -0.88 7.31 12.36
CA TYR A 174 -2.20 7.40 12.96
C TYR A 174 -2.11 7.23 14.48
N ASN A 175 -2.63 8.23 15.20
CA ASN A 175 -2.83 8.17 16.64
C ASN A 175 -4.31 7.84 16.93
N PRO A 176 -4.62 6.66 17.48
CA PRO A 176 -5.99 6.23 17.74
C PRO A 176 -6.63 6.99 18.91
N ILE A 177 -5.84 7.48 19.87
CA ILE A 177 -6.33 8.25 21.03
C ILE A 177 -6.74 9.65 20.59
N GLY A 178 -5.87 10.33 19.82
CA GLY A 178 -6.13 11.67 19.30
C GLY A 178 -7.02 11.68 18.06
N ALA A 179 -7.33 10.52 17.47
CA ALA A 179 -8.02 10.39 16.18
C ALA A 179 -7.34 11.16 15.03
N THR A 180 -6.02 11.35 15.09
CA THR A 180 -5.27 12.15 14.12
C THR A 180 -4.48 11.26 13.16
N LEU A 181 -4.66 11.48 11.86
CA LEU A 181 -3.84 10.88 10.80
C LEU A 181 -2.96 11.97 10.17
N VAL A 182 -1.65 11.75 10.13
CA VAL A 182 -0.68 12.70 9.57
C VAL A 182 0.19 12.01 8.52
N GLY A 183 0.22 12.56 7.30
CA GLY A 183 1.20 12.18 6.29
C GLY A 183 2.55 12.80 6.63
N ILE A 184 3.58 11.97 6.80
CA ILE A 184 4.86 12.43 7.37
C ILE A 184 5.91 12.74 6.32
N LEU A 185 5.80 12.18 5.11
CA LEU A 185 6.76 12.44 4.05
C LEU A 185 6.47 13.77 3.34
N PRO A 186 7.49 14.55 2.95
CA PRO A 186 7.29 15.73 2.12
C PRO A 186 6.76 15.34 0.73
N ARG A 187 5.98 16.23 0.09
CA ARG A 187 5.19 15.93 -1.13
C ARG A 187 5.98 15.35 -2.32
N LYS A 188 7.29 15.59 -2.43
CA LYS A 188 8.12 15.15 -3.56
C LYS A 188 8.91 13.86 -3.29
N TYR A 189 8.77 13.28 -2.10
CA TYR A 189 9.54 12.13 -1.68
C TYR A 189 8.67 10.88 -1.62
N SER A 190 9.22 9.77 -2.10
CA SER A 190 8.66 8.43 -1.98
C SER A 190 9.41 7.64 -0.92
N LEU A 191 8.70 6.79 -0.17
CA LEU A 191 9.33 5.81 0.69
C LEU A 191 10.01 4.71 -0.15
N GLU A 192 11.27 4.41 0.15
CA GLU A 192 11.95 3.22 -0.35
C GLU A 192 11.97 2.11 0.70
N LYS A 193 12.45 2.43 1.91
CA LYS A 193 12.54 1.48 3.02
C LYS A 193 12.59 2.17 4.38
N PHE A 194 12.15 1.45 5.40
CA PHE A 194 12.43 1.78 6.80
C PHE A 194 13.80 1.24 7.22
N LEU A 195 14.45 1.94 8.13
CA LEU A 195 15.65 1.48 8.81
C LEU A 195 15.33 1.23 10.29
N PRO A 196 15.91 0.18 10.89
CA PRO A 196 15.77 -0.06 12.31
C PRO A 196 16.31 1.13 13.09
N SER A 197 15.57 1.57 14.11
CA SER A 197 15.97 2.65 15.00
C SER A 197 15.81 2.20 16.44
N SER A 198 16.84 2.38 17.26
CA SER A 198 16.76 2.16 18.70
C SER A 198 16.00 3.27 19.43
N GLY A 199 15.65 4.36 18.73
CA GLY A 199 14.91 5.49 19.29
C GLY A 199 13.42 5.17 19.44
N LYS A 200 12.89 5.33 20.66
CA LYS A 200 11.44 5.28 20.89
C LYS A 200 10.75 6.36 20.04
N GLU A 201 9.72 5.95 19.32
CA GLU A 201 8.84 6.82 18.53
C GLU A 201 9.58 7.64 17.46
N LYS A 202 10.69 7.09 16.94
CA LYS A 202 11.45 7.67 15.83
C LYS A 202 11.45 6.73 14.64
N LEU A 203 11.11 7.28 13.48
CA LEU A 203 11.12 6.59 12.20
C LEU A 203 12.31 7.08 11.39
N VAL A 204 13.18 6.17 10.99
CA VAL A 204 14.27 6.46 10.06
C VAL A 204 13.90 5.82 8.73
N MET A 205 13.81 6.64 7.69
CA MET A 205 13.38 6.22 6.36
C MET A 205 14.44 6.58 5.33
N VAL A 206 14.60 5.70 4.34
CA VAL A 206 15.25 6.05 3.09
C VAL A 206 14.18 6.51 2.12
N VAL A 207 14.39 7.69 1.55
CA VAL A 207 13.46 8.31 0.62
C VAL A 207 14.17 8.66 -0.69
N SER A 208 13.44 8.50 -1.79
CA SER A 208 13.86 8.99 -3.11
C SER A 208 13.05 10.21 -3.52
N LEU A 209 13.75 11.15 -4.16
CA LEU A 209 13.11 12.29 -4.79
C LEU A 209 12.52 11.84 -6.12
N GLU A 210 11.21 11.94 -6.24
CA GLU A 210 10.55 11.72 -7.52
C GLU A 210 10.91 12.88 -8.45
N LYS A 211 11.62 12.57 -9.54
CA LYS A 211 11.86 13.55 -10.61
C LYS A 211 10.52 13.78 -11.29
N GLY A 212 9.78 14.77 -10.81
CA GLY A 212 8.58 15.25 -11.48
C GLY A 212 8.91 15.49 -12.95
N LYS A 213 8.20 14.82 -13.86
CA LYS A 213 8.03 15.33 -15.22
C LYS A 213 7.18 16.59 -15.08
N GLU A 214 7.82 17.69 -14.68
CA GLU A 214 7.25 19.02 -14.89
C GLU A 214 6.91 19.12 -16.37
N GLU A 215 5.69 19.56 -16.66
CA GLU A 215 5.20 19.82 -18.00
C GLU A 215 6.19 20.71 -18.75
N SER A 216 6.99 20.08 -19.61
CA SER A 216 8.06 20.75 -20.33
C SER A 216 7.50 21.51 -21.53
N LYS A 217 7.00 22.73 -21.27
CA LYS A 217 6.99 23.78 -22.30
C LYS A 217 8.38 24.41 -22.38
N LYS A 218 9.11 24.01 -23.44
CA LYS A 218 10.23 24.71 -24.13
C LYS A 218 11.37 25.31 -23.29
N LYS A 219 12.56 24.70 -23.36
CA LYS A 219 13.69 25.11 -24.23
C LYS A 219 14.92 24.20 -24.01
N LYS A 220 15.59 23.84 -25.09
CA LYS A 220 16.87 23.10 -25.12
C LYS A 220 18.04 23.97 -24.63
N SER A 221 18.90 23.41 -23.79
CA SER A 221 20.37 23.56 -23.81
C SER A 221 21.02 22.61 -22.79
N PRO A 222 22.31 22.23 -22.95
CA PRO A 222 22.77 20.85 -22.79
C PRO A 222 23.35 20.50 -21.41
N ALA A 223 23.25 19.20 -21.11
CA ALA A 223 24.12 18.39 -20.25
C ALA A 223 24.97 19.11 -19.18
N VAL A 224 24.37 19.26 -17.99
CA VAL A 224 25.08 18.99 -16.74
C VAL A 224 24.28 17.89 -16.06
N VAL A 225 24.71 16.64 -16.26
CA VAL A 225 24.21 15.51 -15.48
C VAL A 225 24.75 15.69 -14.06
N SER A 226 24.09 16.55 -13.29
CA SER A 226 24.22 16.55 -11.84
C SER A 226 23.59 15.26 -11.36
N LYS A 227 24.41 14.21 -11.17
CA LYS A 227 24.04 13.05 -10.36
C LYS A 227 23.61 13.58 -9.00
N LEU A 228 22.30 13.73 -8.80
CA LEU A 228 21.73 13.96 -7.47
C LEU A 228 22.11 12.75 -6.59
N PRO A 229 22.44 12.95 -5.30
CA PRO A 229 22.73 11.83 -4.42
C PRO A 229 21.51 10.91 -4.36
N GLU A 230 21.77 9.62 -4.62
CA GLU A 230 20.81 8.56 -4.94
C GLU A 230 19.94 8.11 -3.74
N ILE A 231 20.27 8.56 -2.53
CA ILE A 231 19.68 8.11 -1.27
C ILE A 231 19.60 9.30 -0.31
N THR A 232 18.40 9.72 0.09
CA THR A 232 18.19 10.75 1.12
C THR A 232 17.59 10.10 2.36
N PHE A 233 18.08 10.45 3.55
CA PHE A 233 17.48 9.96 4.80
C PHE A 233 16.44 10.95 5.29
N TYR A 234 15.31 10.44 5.76
CA TYR A 234 14.29 11.23 6.42
C TYR A 234 14.02 10.65 7.81
N ILE A 235 14.27 11.44 8.83
CA ILE A 235 14.05 11.06 10.23
C ILE A 235 12.82 11.80 10.74
N TYR A 236 11.81 11.06 11.16
CA TYR A 236 10.59 11.61 11.73
C TYR A 236 10.44 11.21 13.19
N ASP A 237 10.31 12.20 14.07
CA ASP A 237 10.03 12.01 15.49
C ASP A 237 8.52 12.17 15.73
N ILE A 238 7.87 11.06 16.10
CA ILE A 238 6.41 10.99 16.26
C ILE A 238 5.93 11.84 17.44
N ARG A 239 6.73 11.99 18.50
CA ARG A 239 6.35 12.79 19.69
C ARG A 239 6.30 14.27 19.39
N SER A 240 7.32 14.74 18.68
CA SER A 240 7.43 16.16 18.32
C SER A 240 6.64 16.52 17.07
N GLY A 241 6.23 15.52 16.27
CA GLY A 241 5.59 15.73 14.97
C GLY A 241 6.52 16.38 13.95
N ARG A 242 7.84 16.28 14.14
CA ARG A 242 8.86 16.95 13.31
C ARG A 242 9.67 15.94 12.52
N GLY A 243 9.86 16.24 11.25
CA GLY A 243 10.75 15.51 10.36
C GLY A 243 11.96 16.33 9.95
N ILE A 244 13.10 15.66 9.81
CA ILE A 244 14.36 16.24 9.35
C ILE A 244 14.82 15.44 8.14
N LEU A 245 15.05 16.15 7.04
CA LEU A 245 15.67 15.59 5.85
C LEU A 245 17.19 15.74 5.98
N ILE A 246 17.91 14.65 5.81
CA ILE A 246 19.36 14.60 5.85
C ILE A 246 19.86 14.28 4.44
N GLU A 247 20.24 15.33 3.74
CA GLU A 247 20.89 15.25 2.44
C GLU A 247 22.39 15.02 2.66
N ARG A 248 22.79 13.74 2.67
CA ARG A 248 24.16 13.20 2.90
C ARG A 248 24.59 13.10 4.39
N PRO A 249 24.85 11.89 4.91
CA PRO A 249 25.70 11.71 6.09
C PRO A 249 27.19 11.92 5.76
#